data_AF-A0A2G3A0K6-F1
#
_entry.id   AF-A0A2G3A0K6-F1
#
_cell.length_a   1.000
_cell.length_b   1.000
_cell.length_c   1.000
_cell.angle_alpha   90.00
_cell.angle_beta   90.00
_cell.angle_gamma   90.00
#
_symmetry.space_group_name_H-M   'P 1'
#
loop_
_entity.id
_entity.type
_entity.pdbx_description
1 polymer ?
#
loop_
_entity_poly.entity_id
_entity_poly.type
_entity_poly.pdbx_seq_one_letter_code
_entity_poly.pdbx_strand_id
1 'polypeptide(L)'
;MIESNKECDDLCAMFSECNLVGNPREWWMDSGATRHVCANKELFSSFSPAQAEEMIYMANSATAKVEGTEKICLKMTSGKVLTLNNVLYVLELQGT
;
A
#
# COMPACT_ATOMS: atom_id res chain seq x y z
N MET A 1 8.06 -25.96 -6.48
CA MET A 1 9.15 -25.03 -6.84
C MET A 1 8.79 -23.99 -7.91
N ILE A 2 7.54 -23.95 -8.42
CA ILE A 2 7.12 -22.96 -9.42
C ILE A 2 6.62 -21.65 -8.78
N GLU A 3 6.10 -21.73 -7.55
CA GLU A 3 5.54 -20.59 -6.82
C GLU A 3 6.60 -19.56 -6.39
N SER A 4 7.79 -19.99 -5.95
CA SER A 4 8.84 -19.06 -5.51
C SER A 4 9.41 -18.21 -6.66
N ASN A 5 9.42 -18.73 -7.88
CA ASN A 5 9.88 -17.97 -9.05
C ASN A 5 8.87 -16.89 -9.43
N LYS A 6 7.56 -17.17 -9.34
CA LYS A 6 6.50 -16.20 -9.62
C LYS A 6 6.53 -15.02 -8.65
N GLU A 7 6.73 -15.30 -7.36
CA GLU A 7 6.80 -14.27 -6.32
C GLU A 7 8.06 -13.39 -6.46
N CYS A 8 9.21 -13.99 -6.80
CA CYS A 8 10.43 -13.27 -7.12
C CYS A 8 10.28 -12.38 -8.37
N ASP A 9 9.61 -12.88 -9.42
CA ASP A 9 9.33 -12.12 -10.65
C ASP A 9 8.37 -10.95 -10.39
N ASP A 10 7.36 -11.13 -9.54
CA ASP A 10 6.40 -10.09 -9.19
C ASP A 10 7.04 -9.00 -8.32
N LEU A 11 7.95 -9.35 -7.41
CA LEU A 11 8.76 -8.39 -6.63
C LEU A 11 9.72 -7.61 -7.53
N CYS A 12 10.40 -8.26 -8.48
CA CYS A 12 11.30 -7.59 -9.42
C CYS A 12 10.54 -6.62 -10.34
N ALA A 13 9.37 -7.02 -10.83
CA ALA A 13 8.49 -6.16 -11.62
C ALA A 13 8.01 -4.95 -10.80
N MET A 14 7.55 -5.18 -9.57
CA MET A 14 7.15 -4.11 -8.66
C MET A 14 8.28 -3.12 -8.42
N PHE A 15 9.49 -3.59 -8.06
CA PHE A 15 10.64 -2.72 -7.81
C PHE A 15 11.01 -1.87 -9.05
N SER A 16 10.99 -2.49 -10.23
CA SER A 16 11.28 -1.79 -11.49
C SER A 16 10.25 -0.71 -11.79
N GLU A 17 8.96 -0.98 -11.59
CA GLU A 17 7.88 -0.02 -11.86
C GLU A 17 7.81 1.09 -10.81
N CYS A 18 8.03 0.75 -9.54
CA CYS A 18 8.23 1.69 -8.44
C CYS A 18 9.35 2.70 -8.77
N ASN A 19 10.49 2.24 -9.28
CA ASN A 19 11.57 3.14 -9.67
C ASN A 19 11.25 4.03 -10.89
N LEU A 20 10.22 3.69 -11.67
CA LEU A 20 9.77 4.49 -12.82
C LEU A 20 8.75 5.57 -12.44
N VAL A 21 8.08 5.46 -11.29
CA VAL A 21 7.12 6.49 -10.85
C VAL A 21 7.90 7.70 -10.34
N GLY A 22 7.89 8.77 -11.14
CA GLY A 22 8.68 9.98 -10.89
C GLY A 22 8.22 10.88 -9.74
N ASN A 23 7.11 10.55 -9.04
CA ASN A 23 6.63 11.34 -7.91
C ASN A 23 6.80 10.61 -6.56
N PRO A 24 7.93 10.79 -5.87
CA PRO A 24 8.19 10.18 -4.56
C PRO A 24 7.29 10.74 -3.44
N ARG A 25 6.48 11.78 -3.71
CA ARG A 25 5.53 12.31 -2.72
C ARG A 25 4.21 11.53 -2.67
N GLU A 26 3.93 10.66 -3.64
CA GLU A 26 2.64 9.97 -3.74
C GLU A 26 2.64 8.59 -3.08
N TRP A 27 3.79 7.91 -3.00
CA TRP A 27 3.90 6.59 -2.39
C TRP A 27 5.35 6.29 -2.00
N TRP A 28 5.51 5.32 -1.10
CA TRP A 28 6.79 4.83 -0.60
C TRP A 28 6.78 3.30 -0.51
N MET A 29 7.92 2.67 -0.75
CA MET A 29 8.14 1.27 -0.42
C MET A 29 9.01 1.22 0.83
N ASP A 30 8.40 0.82 1.95
CA ASP A 30 9.09 0.71 3.24
C ASP A 30 9.15 -0.76 3.66
N SER A 31 10.33 -1.36 3.60
CA SER A 31 10.56 -2.74 4.05
C SER A 31 10.43 -2.91 5.56
N GLY A 32 10.46 -1.81 6.33
CA GLY A 32 10.22 -1.79 7.78
C GLY A 32 8.74 -1.70 8.15
N ALA A 33 7.86 -1.40 7.19
CA ALA A 33 6.43 -1.28 7.45
C ALA A 33 5.79 -2.66 7.64
N THR A 34 4.99 -2.79 8.70
CA THR A 34 4.24 -4.03 8.99
C THR A 34 2.85 -4.04 8.38
N ARG A 35 2.35 -2.89 7.91
CA ARG A 35 1.00 -2.72 7.37
C ARG A 35 1.04 -1.84 6.13
N HIS A 36 0.18 -2.13 5.16
CA HIS A 36 -0.02 -1.29 3.99
C HIS A 36 -0.97 -0.14 4.32
N VAL A 37 -0.59 1.08 3.95
CA VAL A 37 -1.36 2.29 4.24
C VAL A 37 -1.53 3.10 2.95
N CYS A 38 -2.73 3.63 2.72
CA CYS A 38 -3.03 4.46 1.58
C CYS A 38 -3.91 5.65 2.01
N ALA A 39 -3.50 6.85 1.63
CA ALA A 39 -4.31 8.06 1.85
C ALA A 39 -5.23 8.41 0.67
N ASN A 40 -5.12 7.69 -0.45
CA ASN A 40 -5.96 7.90 -1.62
C ASN A 40 -7.11 6.89 -1.63
N LYS A 41 -8.32 7.36 -1.26
CA LYS A 41 -9.53 6.53 -1.24
C LYS A 41 -9.95 6.02 -2.62
N GLU A 42 -9.60 6.71 -3.70
CA GLU A 42 -10.00 6.34 -5.07
C GLU A 42 -9.31 5.08 -5.58
N LEU A 43 -8.19 4.69 -4.97
CA LEU A 43 -7.47 3.44 -5.31
C LEU A 43 -8.16 2.19 -4.76
N PHE A 44 -9.12 2.34 -3.86
CA PHE A 44 -9.84 1.23 -3.27
C PHE A 44 -11.00 0.79 -4.15
N SER A 45 -11.10 -0.50 -4.44
CA SER A 45 -12.23 -1.05 -5.20
C SER A 45 -13.53 -1.12 -4.39
N SER A 46 -13.40 -1.14 -3.07
CA SER A 46 -14.46 -1.25 -2.07
C SER A 46 -14.02 -0.48 -0.82
N PHE A 47 -14.94 -0.08 0.04
CA PHE A 47 -14.59 0.58 1.31
C PHE A 47 -15.44 0.03 2.45
N SER A 48 -14.78 -0.66 3.38
CA SER A 48 -15.34 -1.07 4.65
C SER A 48 -14.83 -0.14 5.76
N PRO A 49 -15.72 0.61 6.43
CA PRO A 49 -15.34 1.45 7.55
C PRO A 49 -14.71 0.63 8.68
N ALA A 50 -13.76 1.21 9.41
CA ALA A 50 -13.22 0.59 10.61
C ALA A 50 -14.34 0.40 11.65
N GLN A 51 -14.45 -0.81 12.20
CA GLN A 51 -15.52 -1.13 13.17
C GLN A 51 -15.23 -0.60 14.58
N ALA A 52 -13.97 -0.30 14.88
CA ALA A 52 -13.52 0.26 16.14
C ALA A 52 -12.55 1.41 15.88
N GLU A 53 -12.31 2.25 16.90
CA GLU A 53 -11.23 3.23 16.85
C GLU A 53 -9.89 2.50 16.79
N GLU A 54 -9.37 2.39 15.58
CA GLU A 54 -8.06 1.82 15.31
C GLU A 54 -7.07 2.93 14.96
N MET A 55 -5.89 2.88 15.59
CA MET A 55 -4.79 3.79 15.33
C MET A 55 -3.55 3.00 14.93
N ILE A 56 -2.77 3.54 14.01
CA ILE A 56 -1.46 3.00 13.63
C ILE A 56 -0.35 3.94 14.08
N TYR A 57 0.76 3.35 14.50
CA TYR A 57 2.00 4.06 14.79
C TYR A 57 2.85 4.14 13.53
N MET A 58 3.32 5.34 13.23
CA MET A 58 4.19 5.63 12.11
C MET A 58 5.66 5.61 12.54
N ALA A 59 6.56 5.46 11.57
CA ALA A 59 8.01 5.47 11.82
C ALA A 59 8.50 6.78 12.49
N ASN A 60 7.81 7.90 12.26
CA ASN A 60 8.11 9.20 12.87
C ASN A 60 7.46 9.40 14.26
N SER A 61 7.03 8.33 14.92
CA SER A 61 6.30 8.35 16.20
C SER A 61 4.93 9.02 16.17
N ALA A 62 4.45 9.48 15.01
CA ALA A 62 3.09 9.95 14.86
C ALA A 62 2.09 8.79 14.92
N THR A 63 0.83 9.11 15.18
CA THR A 63 -0.29 8.18 15.10
C THR A 63 -1.26 8.64 14.04
N ALA A 64 -1.81 7.70 13.25
CA ALA A 64 -2.89 7.99 12.31
C ALA A 64 -4.11 7.13 12.62
N LYS A 65 -5.29 7.72 12.50
CA LYS A 65 -6.56 7.01 12.63
C LYS A 65 -6.84 6.22 11.35
N VAL A 66 -7.19 4.95 11.51
CA VAL A 66 -7.67 4.09 10.43
C VAL A 66 -9.15 4.35 10.24
N GLU A 67 -9.53 4.76 9.03
CA GLU A 67 -10.92 5.02 8.67
C GLU A 67 -11.59 3.81 8.01
N GLY A 68 -10.80 2.89 7.45
CA GLY A 68 -11.28 1.66 6.84
C GLY A 68 -10.15 0.74 6.40
N THR A 69 -10.49 -0.50 6.07
CA THR A 69 -9.52 -1.51 5.62
C THR A 69 -10.08 -2.27 4.44
N GLU A 70 -9.37 -2.30 3.31
CA GLU A 70 -9.83 -2.98 2.10
C GLU A 70 -8.71 -3.39 1.16
N LYS A 71 -9.10 -4.00 0.03
CA LYS A 71 -8.20 -4.40 -1.04
C LYS A 71 -7.95 -3.26 -2.05
N ILE A 72 -6.70 -3.16 -2.50
CA ILE A 72 -6.28 -2.30 -3.62
C ILE A 72 -5.74 -3.16 -4.75
N CYS A 73 -6.10 -2.82 -6.00
CA CYS A 73 -5.57 -3.44 -7.21
C CYS A 73 -4.70 -2.44 -7.96
N LEU A 74 -3.39 -2.64 -7.95
CA LEU A 74 -2.43 -1.82 -8.69
C LEU A 74 -2.19 -2.44 -10.06
N LYS A 75 -2.54 -1.69 -11.11
CA LYS A 75 -2.27 -2.11 -12.49
C LYS A 75 -0.87 -1.65 -12.89
N MET A 76 -0.05 -2.63 -13.22
CA MET A 76 1.34 -2.45 -13.61
C MET A 76 1.46 -2.15 -15.12
N THR A 77 2.51 -1.45 -15.52
CA THR A 77 2.82 -1.14 -16.94
C THR A 77 3.15 -2.40 -17.73
N SER A 78 3.68 -3.43 -17.07
CA SER A 78 3.81 -4.79 -17.61
C SER A 78 2.48 -5.48 -17.95
N GLY A 79 1.33 -4.87 -17.59
CA GLY A 79 0.00 -5.42 -17.78
C GLY A 79 -0.45 -6.37 -16.67
N LYS A 80 0.45 -6.68 -15.70
CA LYS A 80 0.11 -7.44 -14.50
C LYS A 80 -0.76 -6.61 -13.55
N VAL A 81 -1.48 -7.28 -12.64
CA VAL A 81 -2.25 -6.64 -11.58
C VAL A 81 -1.75 -7.16 -10.24
N LEU A 82 -1.20 -6.27 -9.43
CA LEU A 82 -0.83 -6.57 -8.04
C LEU A 82 -2.04 -6.28 -7.15
N THR A 83 -2.44 -7.29 -6.38
CA THR A 83 -3.47 -7.15 -5.35
C THR A 83 -2.79 -6.96 -4.00
N LEU A 84 -3.07 -5.84 -3.34
CA LEU A 84 -2.74 -5.61 -1.93
C LEU A 84 -3.99 -5.85 -1.10
N ASN A 85 -3.91 -6.76 -0.13
CA ASN A 85 -5.00 -7.02 0.81
C ASN A 85 -4.77 -6.28 2.12
N ASN A 86 -5.84 -6.06 2.88
CA ASN A 86 -5.79 -5.42 4.20
C ASN A 86 -5.07 -4.06 4.19
N VAL A 87 -5.28 -3.27 3.13
CA VAL A 87 -4.74 -1.91 3.03
C VAL A 87 -5.57 -0.98 3.89
N LEU A 88 -4.91 -0.22 4.75
CA LEU A 88 -5.56 0.73 5.64
C LEU A 88 -5.75 2.07 4.95
N TYR A 89 -6.96 2.59 5.01
CA TYR A 89 -7.24 3.95 4.62
C TYR A 89 -7.04 4.90 5.81
N VAL A 90 -6.18 5.91 5.63
CA VAL A 90 -5.94 6.98 6.61
C VAL A 90 -6.06 8.33 5.93
N LEU A 91 -6.66 9.32 6.60
CA LEU A 91 -6.90 10.64 5.99
C LEU A 91 -5.65 11.51 5.87
N GLU A 92 -4.64 11.26 6.71
CA GLU A 92 -3.44 12.08 6.76
C GLU A 92 -2.22 11.20 7.02
N LEU A 93 -1.35 11.10 6.01
CA LEU A 93 0.03 10.70 6.21
C LEU A 93 0.78 12.00 6.50
N GLN A 94 0.86 12.40 7.78
CA GLN A 94 1.66 13.57 8.15
C GLN A 94 3.12 13.28 7.78
N GLY A 95 3.56 13.90 6.68
CA GLY A 95 4.89 13.74 6.12
C GLY A 95 5.95 14.19 7.10
N THR A 96 7.00 13.37 7.22
CA THR A 96 8.34 13.80 7.63
C THR A 96 8.95 14.75 6.60
#